data_AF-A0A6A6ZNF7-F1
#
_entry.id   AF-A0A6A6ZNF7-F1
#
_cell.length_a   1.000
_cell.length_b   1.000
_cell.length_c   1.000
_cell.angle_alpha   90.00
_cell.angle_beta   90.00
_cell.angle_gamma   90.00
#
_symmetry.space_group_name_H-M   'P 1'
#
loop_
_entity.id
_entity.type
_entity.pdbx_description
1 polymer ?
#
loop_
_entity_poly.entity_id
_entity_poly.type
_entity_poly.pdbx_seq_one_letter_code
_entity_poly.pdbx_strand_id
1 'polypeptide(L)'
;MDAASQALAQSLPTHVRRTYTALAECSDVPAQSQQYLTPSEEKAFVRHVLRTAALGFPLRIKDIPLLAFSIARRRSTTKAVKPPNKNWPQAFAKRHPQLARRNHRAMDWNRHDNNIYPKVT
;
A
#
# COMPACT_ATOMS: atom_id res chain seq x y z
N MET A 1 23.39 20.79 -0.76
CA MET A 1 23.76 19.38 -0.59
C MET A 1 22.47 18.57 -0.54
N ASP A 2 22.38 17.48 -1.28
CA ASP A 2 21.21 16.59 -1.25
C ASP A 2 21.33 15.56 -0.10
N ALA A 3 20.21 14.95 0.25
CA ALA A 3 20.15 13.96 1.34
C ALA A 3 21.03 12.73 1.07
N ALA A 4 21.23 12.39 -0.21
CA ALA A 4 22.11 11.29 -0.63
C ALA A 4 23.60 11.60 -0.35
N SER A 5 24.05 12.83 -0.58
CA SER A 5 25.43 13.24 -0.25
C SER A 5 25.68 13.27 1.26
N GLN A 6 24.67 13.65 2.06
CA GLN A 6 24.78 13.62 3.53
C GLN A 6 24.86 12.19 4.08
N ALA A 7 24.15 11.24 3.48
CA ALA A 7 24.21 9.82 3.84
C ALA A 7 25.62 9.22 3.65
N LEU A 8 26.31 9.59 2.57
CA LEU A 8 27.69 9.17 2.31
C LEU A 8 28.69 9.74 3.33
N ALA A 9 28.36 10.86 3.98
CA ALA A 9 29.19 11.51 4.97
C ALA A 9 29.01 10.94 6.40
N GLN A 10 28.00 10.11 6.65
CA GLN A 10 27.78 9.52 7.97
C GLN A 10 28.81 8.43 8.30
N SER A 11 29.29 8.42 9.54
CA SER A 11 30.23 7.41 10.02
C SER A 11 29.50 6.10 10.34
N LEU A 12 29.85 5.02 9.63
CA LEU A 12 29.38 3.67 9.95
C LEU A 12 30.01 3.14 11.24
N PRO A 13 29.32 2.26 11.99
CA PRO A 13 29.89 1.56 13.14
C PRO A 13 31.15 0.78 12.75
N THR A 14 32.16 0.76 13.62
CA THR A 14 33.52 0.22 13.36
C THR A 14 33.54 -1.27 12.97
N HIS A 15 32.48 -2.01 13.29
CA HIS A 15 32.34 -3.44 12.98
C HIS A 15 31.73 -3.71 11.58
N VAL A 16 31.15 -2.70 10.91
CA VAL A 16 30.47 -2.88 9.62
C VAL A 16 31.39 -2.47 8.48
N ARG A 17 31.60 -3.35 7.50
CA ARG A 17 32.36 -3.02 6.29
C ARG A 17 31.67 -1.86 5.54
N ARG A 18 32.44 -0.85 5.16
CA ARG A 18 32.00 0.28 4.31
C ARG A 18 31.69 -0.20 2.89
N THR A 19 30.49 -0.76 2.70
CA THR A 19 29.92 -1.08 1.40
C THR A 19 28.76 -0.15 1.07
N TYR A 20 28.45 0.00 -0.22
CA TYR A 20 27.31 0.80 -0.68
C TYR A 20 25.98 0.35 -0.04
N THR A 21 25.81 -0.96 0.17
CA THR A 21 24.65 -1.54 0.85
C THR A 21 24.55 -1.15 2.32
N ALA A 22 25.66 -1.22 3.07
CA ALA A 22 25.69 -0.84 4.49
C ALA A 22 25.43 0.66 4.69
N LEU A 23 25.92 1.51 3.80
CA LEU A 23 25.64 2.95 3.81
C LEU A 23 24.17 3.25 3.53
N ALA A 24 23.53 2.51 2.60
CA ALA A 24 22.11 2.67 2.30
C ALA A 24 21.21 2.20 3.44
N GLU A 25 21.62 1.18 4.20
CA GLU A 25 20.90 0.69 5.38
C GLU A 25 21.04 1.63 6.59
N CYS A 26 22.20 2.27 6.77
CA CYS A 26 22.43 3.24 7.86
C CYS A 26 21.94 4.65 7.54
N SER A 27 21.73 4.98 6.27
CA SER A 27 21.16 6.27 5.90
C SER A 27 19.67 6.28 6.21
N ASP A 28 19.25 7.12 7.15
CA ASP A 28 17.83 7.46 7.40
C ASP A 28 17.17 8.19 6.21
N VAL A 29 17.78 8.20 5.01
CA VAL A 29 17.16 8.66 3.77
C VAL A 29 16.02 7.69 3.49
N PRO A 30 14.77 8.10 3.71
CA PRO A 30 13.75 7.10 3.92
C PRO A 30 13.42 6.46 2.58
N ALA A 31 13.44 5.13 2.55
CA ALA A 31 12.74 4.30 1.58
C ALA A 31 11.23 4.66 1.46
N GLN A 32 10.71 5.53 2.34
CA GLN A 32 9.38 6.15 2.24
C GLN A 32 9.24 7.08 1.02
N SER A 33 10.33 7.69 0.53
CA SER A 33 10.30 8.55 -0.67
C SER A 33 10.02 7.78 -1.97
N GLN A 34 10.13 6.45 -1.95
CA GLN A 34 9.83 5.56 -3.08
C GLN A 34 8.45 4.91 -3.01
N GLN A 35 7.61 5.28 -2.03
CA GLN A 35 6.24 4.78 -1.97
C GLN A 35 5.37 5.43 -3.03
N TYR A 36 4.49 4.61 -3.62
CA TYR A 36 3.59 5.04 -4.69
C TYR A 36 2.59 6.11 -4.20
N LEU A 37 2.08 5.92 -2.99
CA LEU A 37 1.22 6.87 -2.27
C LEU A 37 2.07 7.63 -1.26
N THR A 38 1.72 8.90 -1.00
CA THR A 38 2.30 9.61 0.15
C THR A 38 1.85 8.96 1.45
N PRO A 39 2.61 9.08 2.56
CA PRO A 39 2.23 8.49 3.85
C PRO A 39 0.82 8.90 4.33
N SER A 40 0.43 10.15 4.07
CA SER A 40 -0.90 10.69 4.40
C SER A 40 -2.01 10.04 3.56
N GLU A 41 -1.79 9.90 2.25
CA GLU A 41 -2.71 9.21 1.34
C GLU A 41 -2.85 7.74 1.70
N GLU A 42 -1.72 7.07 1.99
CA GLU A 42 -1.70 5.66 2.36
C GLU A 42 -2.52 5.42 3.64
N LYS A 43 -2.35 6.27 4.66
CA LYS A 43 -3.14 6.22 5.91
C LYS A 43 -4.64 6.48 5.67
N ALA A 44 -5.00 7.42 4.80
CA ALA A 44 -6.39 7.69 4.45
C ALA A 44 -7.01 6.52 3.67
N PHE A 45 -6.25 5.95 2.74
CA PHE A 45 -6.67 4.82 1.92
C PHE A 45 -6.92 3.56 2.76
N VAL A 46 -6.03 3.25 3.70
CA VAL A 46 -6.22 2.14 4.63
C VAL A 46 -7.48 2.32 5.49
N ARG A 47 -7.75 3.54 5.99
CA ARG A 47 -9.00 3.85 6.71
C ARG A 47 -10.23 3.64 5.83
N HIS A 48 -10.17 4.02 4.56
CA HIS A 48 -11.25 3.79 3.61
C HIS A 48 -11.51 2.30 3.41
N VAL A 49 -10.46 1.49 3.17
CA VAL A 49 -10.56 0.02 3.02
C VAL A 49 -11.18 -0.63 4.26
N LEU A 50 -10.80 -0.18 5.46
CA LEU A 50 -11.40 -0.68 6.71
C LEU A 50 -12.87 -0.26 6.84
N ARG A 51 -13.24 0.95 6.44
CA ARG A 51 -14.64 1.40 6.48
C ARG A 51 -15.51 0.63 5.50
N THR A 52 -15.08 0.46 4.25
CA THR A 52 -15.84 -0.29 3.24
C THR A 52 -16.08 -1.73 3.65
N ALA A 53 -15.05 -2.38 4.22
CA ALA A 53 -15.20 -3.72 4.79
C ALA A 53 -16.15 -3.76 5.99
N ALA A 54 -16.27 -2.69 6.78
CA ALA A 54 -17.24 -2.61 7.89
C ALA A 54 -18.68 -2.42 7.40
N LEU A 55 -18.86 -1.76 6.25
CA LEU A 55 -20.16 -1.60 5.59
C LEU A 55 -20.62 -2.87 4.86
N GLY A 56 -19.85 -3.96 4.89
CA GLY A 56 -20.19 -5.22 4.22
C GLY A 56 -19.73 -5.31 2.76
N PHE A 57 -18.96 -4.31 2.28
CA PHE A 57 -18.40 -4.29 0.93
C PHE A 57 -16.87 -4.45 0.97
N PRO A 58 -16.36 -5.68 1.18
CA PRO A 58 -14.92 -5.91 1.18
C PRO A 58 -14.33 -5.65 -0.21
N LEU A 59 -13.32 -4.78 -0.28
CA LEU A 59 -12.56 -4.53 -1.51
C LEU A 59 -11.71 -5.75 -1.85
N ARG A 60 -11.71 -6.16 -3.13
CA ARG A 60 -10.86 -7.27 -3.59
C ARG A 60 -9.43 -6.76 -3.77
N ILE A 61 -8.45 -7.64 -3.57
CA ILE A 61 -7.02 -7.28 -3.70
C ILE A 61 -6.71 -6.67 -5.07
N LYS A 62 -7.37 -7.11 -6.14
CA LYS A 62 -7.21 -6.58 -7.51
C LYS A 62 -7.72 -5.14 -7.68
N ASP A 63 -8.65 -4.70 -6.85
CA ASP A 63 -9.23 -3.35 -6.92
C ASP A 63 -8.33 -2.33 -6.19
N ILE A 64 -7.49 -2.78 -5.25
CA ILE A 64 -6.58 -1.94 -4.45
C ILE A 64 -5.56 -1.17 -5.32
N PRO A 65 -4.81 -1.80 -6.25
CA PRO A 65 -3.90 -1.07 -7.15
C PRO A 65 -4.59 -0.03 -8.02
N LEU A 66 -5.81 -0.32 -8.49
CA LEU A 66 -6.57 0.60 -9.35
C LEU A 66 -7.04 1.85 -8.59
N LEU A 67 -7.46 1.67 -7.33
CA LEU A 67 -7.82 2.78 -6.46
C LEU A 67 -6.59 3.62 -6.09
N ALA A 68 -5.47 2.97 -5.77
CA ALA A 68 -4.20 3.66 -5.52
C ALA A 68 -3.73 4.47 -6.76
N PHE A 69 -3.84 3.87 -7.95
CA PHE A 69 -3.58 4.56 -9.22
C PHE A 69 -4.46 5.80 -9.39
N SER A 70 -5.75 5.67 -9.08
CA SER A 70 -6.71 6.78 -9.19
C SER A 70 -6.40 7.93 -8.24
N ILE A 71 -5.90 7.64 -7.03
CA ILE A 71 -5.45 8.66 -6.06
C ILE A 71 -4.19 9.36 -6.60
N ALA A 72 -3.19 8.57 -7.00
CA ALA A 72 -1.93 9.11 -7.51
C ALA A 72 -2.14 9.97 -8.78
N ARG A 73 -3.06 9.56 -9.66
CA ARG A 73 -3.43 10.32 -10.85
C ARG A 73 -4.08 11.66 -10.51
N ARG A 74 -4.96 11.71 -9.50
CA ARG A 74 -5.58 12.97 -9.03
C ARG A 74 -4.56 13.92 -8.40
N ARG A 75 -3.54 13.40 -7.72
CA ARG A 75 -2.42 14.20 -7.18
C ARG A 75 -1.59 14.85 -8.28
N SER A 76 -1.43 14.16 -9.41
CA SER A 76 -0.58 14.56 -10.52
C SER A 76 -1.40 15.04 -11.71
N THR A 77 -2.00 16.22 -11.57
CA THR A 77 -2.84 16.83 -12.63
C THR A 77 -2.04 17.13 -13.90
N THR A 78 -0.73 17.40 -13.76
CA THR A 78 0.14 17.86 -14.86
C THR A 78 0.98 16.75 -15.49
N LYS A 79 1.20 15.63 -14.81
CA LYS A 79 2.08 14.55 -15.29
C LYS A 79 1.37 13.20 -15.31
N ALA A 80 1.56 12.44 -16.40
CA ALA A 80 1.09 11.08 -16.50
C ALA A 80 1.78 10.20 -15.43
N VAL A 81 0.96 9.56 -14.58
CA VAL A 81 1.45 8.65 -13.55
C VAL A 81 1.44 7.23 -14.11
N LYS A 82 2.51 6.46 -13.86
CA LYS A 82 2.57 5.04 -14.21
C LYS A 82 1.71 4.22 -13.25
N PRO A 83 1.11 3.10 -13.69
CA PRO A 83 0.40 2.21 -12.78
C PRO A 83 1.34 1.61 -11.71
N PRO A 84 0.78 1.21 -10.55
CA PRO A 84 1.55 0.49 -9.54
C PRO A 84 2.09 -0.84 -10.09
N ASN A 85 3.27 -1.26 -9.65
CA ASN A 85 3.88 -2.51 -10.11
C ASN A 85 3.12 -3.75 -9.61
N LYS A 86 3.41 -4.92 -10.20
CA LYS A 86 2.77 -6.21 -9.84
C LYS A 86 2.93 -6.59 -8.36
N ASN A 87 4.08 -6.27 -7.76
CA ASN A 87 4.42 -6.62 -6.38
C ASN A 87 3.92 -5.59 -5.36
N TRP A 88 3.42 -4.45 -5.82
CA TRP A 88 2.97 -3.33 -5.01
C TRP A 88 1.82 -3.70 -4.08
N PRO A 89 0.73 -4.37 -4.53
CA PRO A 89 -0.33 -4.81 -3.62
C PRO A 89 0.17 -5.76 -2.53
N GLN A 90 1.12 -6.65 -2.82
CA GLN A 90 1.72 -7.52 -1.81
C GLN A 90 2.56 -6.72 -0.80
N ALA A 91 3.37 -5.77 -1.28
CA ALA A 91 4.13 -4.88 -0.41
C ALA A 91 3.22 -4.01 0.46
N PHE A 92 2.12 -3.50 -0.09
CA PHE A 92 1.11 -2.74 0.64
C PHE A 92 0.45 -3.58 1.74
N ALA A 93 0.06 -4.83 1.43
CA ALA A 93 -0.49 -5.75 2.41
C ALA A 93 0.51 -6.06 3.54
N LYS A 94 1.81 -6.22 3.23
CA LYS A 94 2.86 -6.42 4.24
C LYS A 94 3.04 -5.22 5.18
N ARG A 95 2.91 -3.99 4.67
CA ARG A 95 3.00 -2.76 5.49
C ARG A 95 1.81 -2.58 6.43
N HIS A 96 0.64 -3.11 6.07
CA HIS A 96 -0.61 -2.92 6.83
C HIS A 96 -1.20 -4.26 7.28
N PRO A 97 -0.64 -4.90 8.33
CA PRO A 97 -1.15 -6.18 8.83
C PRO A 97 -2.60 -6.12 9.33
N GLN A 98 -3.08 -4.92 9.67
CA GLN A 98 -4.48 -4.64 10.00
C GLN A 98 -5.46 -4.97 8.86
N LEU A 99 -5.02 -4.95 7.60
CA LEU A 99 -5.82 -5.37 6.45
C LEU A 99 -5.88 -6.90 6.33
N ALA A 100 -4.79 -7.59 6.69
CA ALA A 100 -4.69 -9.05 6.60
C ALA A 100 -5.63 -9.78 7.59
N ARG A 101 -5.85 -9.21 8.78
CA ARG A 101 -6.82 -9.75 9.76
C ARG A 101 -8.26 -9.76 9.25
N ARG A 102 -8.55 -9.00 8.20
CA ARG A 102 -9.87 -8.87 7.60
C ARG A 102 -9.93 -9.45 6.18
N ASN A 103 -9.07 -10.43 5.90
CA ASN A 103 -9.09 -11.16 4.65
C ASN A 103 -10.43 -11.89 4.50
N HIS A 104 -11.19 -11.40 3.52
CA HIS A 104 -12.23 -12.03 2.72
C HIS A 104 -12.63 -13.43 3.19
N ARG A 105 -13.57 -13.51 4.14
CA ARG A 105 -14.48 -14.65 4.11
C ARG A 105 -15.18 -14.61 2.76
N ALA A 106 -15.22 -15.75 2.07
CA ALA A 106 -16.06 -15.89 0.89
C ALA A 106 -17.46 -15.39 1.26
N MET A 107 -18.08 -14.61 0.37
CA MET A 107 -19.47 -14.25 0.54
C MET A 107 -20.25 -15.56 0.68
N ASP A 108 -21.00 -15.71 1.78
CA ASP A 108 -21.80 -16.92 2.01
C ASP A 108 -22.68 -17.16 0.78
N TRP A 109 -22.59 -18.37 0.20
CA TRP A 109 -23.33 -18.73 -1.00
C TRP A 109 -24.83 -18.46 -0.84
N ASN A 110 -25.36 -18.63 0.37
CA ASN A 110 -26.76 -18.36 0.69
C ASN A 110 -27.17 -16.88 0.57
N ARG A 111 -26.20 -15.96 0.48
CA ARG A 111 -26.42 -14.51 0.28
C ARG A 111 -26.35 -14.07 -1.18
N HIS A 112 -26.09 -14.99 -2.10
CA HIS A 112 -26.07 -14.66 -3.52
C HIS A 112 -27.50 -14.45 -4.04
N ASP A 113 -27.70 -13.48 -4.95
CA ASP A 113 -29.02 -13.09 -5.45
C ASP A 113 -29.84 -14.28 -5.97
N ASN A 114 -29.18 -15.25 -6.62
CA ASN A 114 -29.81 -16.49 -7.11
C ASN A 114 -30.53 -17.29 -6.00
N ASN A 115 -30.08 -17.18 -4.75
CA ASN A 115 -30.64 -17.89 -3.58
C ASN A 115 -31.61 -17.01 -2.76
N ILE A 116 -31.79 -15.74 -3.13
CA ILE A 116 -32.68 -14.78 -2.43
C ILE A 116 -34.07 -14.82 -3.05
N TYR A 117 -34.19 -14.85 -4.38
CA TYR A 117 -35.48 -14.85 -5.09
C TYR A 117 -36.53 -15.85 -4.56
N PRO A 118 -36.21 -17.11 -4.23
CA PRO A 118 -37.22 -18.06 -3.73
C PRO A 118 -37.69 -17.79 -2.29
N LYS A 119 -37.07 -16.86 -1.55
CA LYS A 119 -37.34 -16.58 -0.12
C LYS A 119 -38.15 -15.31 0.13
N VAL A 120 -38.52 -14.57 -0.91
CA VAL A 120 -39.27 -13.29 -0.84
C VAL A 120 -40.77 -13.49 -1.16
N THR A 121 -41.22 -14.75 -1.27
CA THR A 121 -42.63 -15.15 -1.44
C THR A 121 -43.32 -15.23 -0.08
#